data_AF-A0A6C0BRW2-F1
#
_entry.id   AF-A0A6C0BRW2-F1
#
_cell.length_a   1.000
_cell.length_b   1.000
_cell.length_c   1.000
_cell.angle_alpha   90.00
_cell.angle_beta   90.00
_cell.angle_gamma   90.00
#
_symmetry.space_group_name_H-M   'P 1'
#
loop_
_entity.id
_entity.type
_entity.pdbx_description
1 polymer ?
#
loop_
_entity_poly.entity_id
_entity_poly.type
_entity_poly.pdbx_seq_one_letter_code
_entity_poly.pdbx_strand_id
1 'polypeptide(L)'
;MQDSEEYLYEVIKCIYECKRFQDENTKEMHYVSKYPNLSNIYPMIFKKACEKDFDYEKFVWMMSIKKDVNENNVTQHNASIKVGERLVDEYIKPNLT
;
A
#
# COMPACT_ATOMS: atom_id res chain seq x y z
N MET A 1 -12.21 -19.85 -0.42
CA MET A 1 -11.15 -19.17 -1.20
C MET A 1 -10.74 -17.99 -0.34
N GLN A 2 -9.51 -17.94 0.16
CA GLN A 2 -9.04 -16.80 0.96
C GLN A 2 -9.05 -15.56 0.06
N ASP A 3 -9.63 -14.47 0.55
CA ASP A 3 -9.83 -13.26 -0.25
C ASP A 3 -8.46 -12.72 -0.69
N SER A 4 -8.26 -12.52 -2.00
CA SER A 4 -6.93 -12.22 -2.56
C SER A 4 -6.36 -10.91 -2.01
N GLU A 5 -7.24 -10.00 -1.58
CA GLU A 5 -6.89 -8.72 -0.98
C GLU A 5 -6.46 -8.87 0.49
N GLU A 6 -7.14 -9.71 1.28
CA GLU A 6 -6.76 -10.01 2.66
C GLU A 6 -5.37 -10.65 2.70
N TYR A 7 -5.09 -11.56 1.76
CA TYR A 7 -3.77 -12.15 1.62
C TYR A 7 -2.69 -11.13 1.24
N LEU A 8 -3.00 -10.15 0.38
CA LEU A 8 -2.08 -9.05 0.06
C LEU A 8 -1.74 -8.25 1.32
N TYR A 9 -2.73 -7.91 2.15
CA TYR A 9 -2.51 -7.16 3.39
C TYR A 9 -1.56 -7.89 4.35
N GLU A 10 -1.77 -9.18 4.57
CA GLU A 10 -0.92 -10.00 5.43
C GLU A 10 0.53 -10.02 4.94
N VAL A 11 0.71 -10.18 3.63
CA VAL A 11 2.04 -10.18 3.02
C VAL A 11 2.71 -8.81 3.15
N ILE A 12 2.05 -7.71 2.82
CA ILE A 12 2.63 -6.37 2.93
C ILE A 12 2.95 -6.02 4.38
N LYS A 13 2.10 -6.39 5.34
CA LYS A 13 2.39 -6.25 6.77
C LYS A 13 3.64 -7.02 7.17
N CYS A 14 3.77 -8.27 6.72
CA CYS A 14 4.95 -9.09 6.97
C CYS A 14 6.23 -8.46 6.38
N ILE A 15 6.16 -7.84 5.20
CA ILE A 15 7.30 -7.12 4.61
C ILE A 15 7.65 -5.89 5.45
N TYR A 16 6.65 -5.08 5.81
CA TYR A 16 6.83 -3.84 6.59
C TYR A 16 7.46 -4.11 7.96
N GLU A 17 6.96 -5.10 8.70
CA GLU A 17 7.44 -5.44 10.06
C GLU A 17 8.81 -6.14 10.05
N CYS A 18 9.29 -6.57 8.89
CA CYS A 18 10.53 -7.32 8.75
C CYS A 18 11.77 -6.41 8.80
N LYS A 19 12.50 -6.49 9.91
CA LYS A 19 13.72 -5.72 10.20
C LYS A 19 15.03 -6.47 9.91
N ARG A 20 14.96 -7.68 9.35
CA ARG A 20 16.13 -8.55 9.20
C ARG A 20 17.06 -8.19 8.03
N PHE A 21 16.59 -7.33 7.10
CA PHE A 21 17.36 -6.91 5.93
C PHE A 21 17.93 -5.52 6.16
N GLN A 22 19.20 -5.33 5.77
CA GLN A 22 19.89 -4.05 5.87
C GLN A 22 19.73 -3.18 4.61
N ASP A 23 19.48 -3.83 3.47
CA ASP A 23 19.29 -3.22 2.16
C ASP A 23 17.94 -3.59 1.54
N GLU A 24 17.36 -2.62 0.82
CA GLU A 24 16.01 -2.73 0.24
C GLU A 24 15.98 -3.70 -0.95
N ASN A 25 17.04 -3.77 -1.74
CA ASN A 25 17.14 -4.65 -2.90
C ASN A 25 17.13 -6.13 -2.51
N THR A 26 17.91 -6.54 -1.50
CA THR A 26 17.91 -7.92 -1.00
C THR A 26 16.57 -8.27 -0.35
N LYS A 27 15.96 -7.31 0.36
CA LYS A 27 14.62 -7.46 0.90
C LYS A 27 13.60 -7.71 -0.22
N GLU A 28 13.61 -6.89 -1.27
CA GLU A 28 12.74 -7.02 -2.44
C GLU A 28 12.94 -8.35 -3.14
N MET A 29 14.17 -8.72 -3.53
CA MET A 29 14.48 -9.99 -4.18
C MET A 29 13.99 -11.19 -3.36
N HIS A 30 14.17 -11.14 -2.05
CA HIS A 30 13.68 -12.19 -1.15
C HIS A 30 12.15 -12.32 -1.21
N TYR A 31 11.43 -11.20 -1.07
CA TYR A 31 9.96 -11.23 -1.00
C TYR A 31 9.28 -11.46 -2.35
N VAL A 32 9.87 -11.00 -3.45
CA VAL A 32 9.46 -11.35 -4.81
C VAL A 32 9.62 -12.86 -5.04
N SER A 33 10.75 -13.44 -4.62
CA SER A 33 10.97 -14.88 -4.74
C SER A 33 10.06 -15.71 -3.81
N LYS A 34 9.70 -15.17 -2.64
CA LYS A 34 8.83 -15.83 -1.67
C LYS A 34 7.36 -15.80 -2.09
N TYR A 35 6.91 -14.73 -2.75
CA TYR A 35 5.51 -14.53 -3.12
C TYR A 35 5.36 -14.18 -4.62
N PRO A 36 5.83 -15.03 -5.55
CA PRO A 36 5.97 -14.69 -6.97
C PRO A 36 4.65 -14.31 -7.63
N ASN A 37 3.55 -14.98 -7.27
CA ASN A 37 2.24 -14.68 -7.83
C ASN A 37 1.75 -13.28 -7.43
N LEU A 38 1.95 -12.89 -6.16
CA LEU A 38 1.49 -11.58 -5.67
C LEU A 38 2.39 -10.47 -6.17
N SER A 39 3.71 -10.68 -6.19
CA SER A 39 4.65 -9.69 -6.71
C SER A 39 4.46 -9.45 -8.21
N ASN A 40 4.02 -10.45 -8.97
CA ASN A 40 3.69 -10.27 -10.40
C ASN A 40 2.42 -9.44 -10.61
N ILE A 41 1.42 -9.57 -9.73
CA ILE A 41 0.18 -8.78 -9.80
C ILE A 41 0.40 -7.35 -9.29
N TYR A 42 1.20 -7.20 -8.22
CA TYR A 42 1.41 -5.93 -7.52
C TYR A 42 2.89 -5.54 -7.38
N PRO A 43 3.64 -5.44 -8.49
CA PRO A 43 5.10 -5.25 -8.44
C PRO A 43 5.50 -3.97 -7.70
N MET A 44 4.77 -2.88 -7.92
CA MET A 44 5.08 -1.59 -7.29
C MET A 44 4.80 -1.60 -5.78
N ILE A 45 3.74 -2.30 -5.34
CA ILE A 45 3.41 -2.40 -3.92
C ILE A 45 4.51 -3.18 -3.19
N PHE A 46 5.01 -4.26 -3.78
CA PHE A 46 6.11 -5.04 -3.23
C PHE A 46 7.39 -4.23 -3.13
N LYS A 47 7.75 -3.52 -4.20
CA LYS A 47 8.90 -2.62 -4.20
C LYS A 47 8.78 -1.58 -3.09
N LYS A 48 7.66 -0.85 -3.06
CA LYS A 48 7.39 0.17 -2.03
C LYS A 48 7.42 -0.39 -0.63
N ALA A 49 6.82 -1.55 -0.37
CA ALA A 49 6.82 -2.16 0.95
C ALA A 49 8.23 -2.53 1.47
N CYS A 50 9.21 -2.68 0.58
CA CYS A 50 10.60 -2.94 0.93
C CYS A 50 11.41 -1.68 1.23
N GLU A 51 10.94 -0.50 0.83
CA GLU A 51 11.58 0.80 1.09
C GLU A 51 11.48 1.18 2.57
N LYS A 52 12.49 1.90 3.09
CA LYS A 52 12.55 2.31 4.51
C LYS A 52 11.49 3.33 4.91
N ASP A 53 11.10 4.19 3.98
CA ASP A 53 10.10 5.25 4.16
C ASP A 53 8.69 4.81 3.74
N PHE A 54 8.46 3.50 3.62
CA PHE A 54 7.14 2.97 3.31
C PHE A 54 6.11 3.36 4.37
N ASP A 55 5.15 4.16 3.94
CA ASP A 55 4.01 4.58 4.75
C ASP A 55 2.93 3.47 4.75
N TYR A 56 3.09 2.51 5.66
CA TYR A 56 2.14 1.40 5.82
C TYR A 56 0.74 1.88 6.19
N GLU A 57 0.60 2.93 7.00
CA GLU A 57 -0.70 3.46 7.40
C GLU A 57 -1.45 4.06 6.22
N LYS A 58 -0.76 4.82 5.36
CA LYS A 58 -1.32 5.35 4.11
C LYS A 58 -1.67 4.22 3.15
N PHE A 59 -0.87 3.16 3.06
CA PHE A 59 -1.23 1.96 2.30
C PHE A 59 -2.54 1.33 2.80
N VAL A 60 -2.67 1.10 4.11
CA VAL A 60 -3.88 0.51 4.70
C VAL A 60 -5.11 1.37 4.43
N TRP A 61 -4.96 2.69 4.55
CA TRP A 61 -6.03 3.64 4.25
C TRP A 61 -6.43 3.67 2.77
N MET A 62 -5.48 3.63 1.84
CA MET A 62 -5.82 3.56 0.40
C MET A 62 -6.59 2.28 0.07
N MET A 63 -6.17 1.17 0.67
CA MET A 63 -6.83 -0.11 0.46
C MET A 63 -8.24 -0.14 1.09
N SER A 64 -8.47 0.56 2.21
CA SER A 64 -9.83 0.71 2.77
C SER A 64 -10.75 1.53 1.87
N ILE A 65 -10.24 2.60 1.24
CA ILE A 65 -11.02 3.38 0.26
C ILE A 65 -11.38 2.52 -0.96
N LYS A 66 -10.43 1.72 -1.46
CA LYS A 66 -10.70 0.79 -2.55
C LYS A 66 -11.81 -0.21 -2.18
N LYS A 67 -11.78 -0.75 -0.96
CA LYS A 67 -12.83 -1.63 -0.44
C LYS A 67 -14.19 -0.92 -0.41
N ASP A 68 -14.26 0.30 0.14
CA ASP A 68 -15.50 1.09 0.19
C ASP A 68 -16.09 1.34 -1.20
N VAL A 69 -15.24 1.54 -2.22
CA VAL A 69 -15.67 1.68 -3.62
C VAL A 69 -16.21 0.36 -4.17
N ASN A 70 -15.50 -0.75 -3.95
CA ASN A 70 -15.89 -2.07 -4.44
C ASN A 70 -17.23 -2.53 -3.83
N GLU A 71 -17.47 -2.18 -2.56
CA GLU A 71 -18.71 -2.50 -1.84
C GLU A 71 -19.85 -1.51 -2.13
N ASN A 72 -19.63 -0.50 -2.99
CA ASN A 72 -20.57 0.60 -3.29
C ASN A 72 -20.96 1.46 -2.07
N ASN A 73 -20.16 1.43 -0.99
CA ASN A 73 -20.34 2.32 0.16
C ASN A 73 -20.02 3.78 -0.21
N VAL A 74 -19.11 3.99 -1.17
CA VAL A 74 -18.70 5.29 -1.69
C VAL A 74 -18.58 5.24 -3.21
N THR A 75 -19.00 6.31 -3.90
CA THR A 75 -18.79 6.43 -5.35
C THR A 75 -17.31 6.69 -5.67
N GLN A 76 -16.84 6.25 -6.83
CA GLN A 76 -15.47 6.54 -7.30
C GLN A 76 -15.15 8.04 -7.29
N HIS A 77 -16.14 8.89 -7.63
CA HIS A 77 -15.99 10.35 -7.59
C HIS A 77 -15.73 10.86 -6.18
N ASN A 78 -16.54 10.44 -5.20
CA ASN A 78 -16.36 10.86 -3.81
C ASN A 78 -15.07 10.30 -3.19
N ALA A 79 -14.69 9.07 -3.54
CA ALA A 79 -13.39 8.50 -3.15
C ALA A 79 -12.23 9.34 -3.69
N SER A 80 -12.32 9.79 -4.95
CA SER A 80 -11.30 10.65 -5.56
C SER A 80 -11.18 12.00 -4.87
N ILE A 81 -12.32 12.62 -4.49
CA ILE A 81 -12.32 13.86 -3.69
C ILE A 81 -11.61 13.62 -2.35
N LYS A 82 -12.01 12.59 -1.61
CA LYS A 82 -11.43 12.26 -0.30
C LYS A 82 -9.91 12.00 -0.37
N VAL A 83 -9.45 11.33 -1.42
CA VAL A 83 -8.01 11.12 -1.64
C VAL A 83 -7.32 12.44 -1.93
N GLY A 84 -7.88 13.26 -2.82
CA GLY A 84 -7.34 14.57 -3.17
C GLY A 84 -7.25 15.51 -1.98
N GLU A 85 -8.29 15.60 -1.16
CA GLU A 85 -8.31 16.42 0.05
C GLU A 85 -7.17 16.05 1.01
N ARG A 86 -6.97 14.75 1.26
CA ARG A 86 -5.87 14.29 2.13
C ARG A 86 -4.50 14.66 1.56
N LEU A 87 -4.29 14.50 0.25
CA LEU A 87 -3.02 14.87 -0.39
C LEU A 87 -2.77 16.38 -0.36
N VAL A 88 -3.81 17.20 -0.54
CA VAL A 88 -3.73 18.66 -0.41
C VAL A 88 -3.37 19.05 1.02
N ASP A 89 -4.03 18.44 2.00
CA ASP A 89 -3.78 18.70 3.42
C ASP A 89 -2.35 18.31 3.84
N GLU A 90 -1.85 17.19 3.32
CA GLU A 90 -0.54 16.66 3.68
C GLU A 90 0.62 17.38 2.98
N TYR A 91 0.48 17.69 1.68
CA TYR A 91 1.61 18.16 0.86
C TYR A 91 1.51 19.61 0.41
N ILE A 92 0.30 20.18 0.31
CA ILE A 92 0.10 21.52 -0.24
C ILE A 92 -0.07 22.56 0.86
N LYS A 93 -1.05 22.36 1.77
CA LYS A 93 -1.36 23.33 2.83
C LYS A 93 -0.16 23.71 3.71
N PRO A 94 0.76 22.81 4.09
CA PRO A 94 1.95 23.19 4.86
C PRO A 94 2.88 24.18 4.15
N ASN A 95 2.76 24.33 2.82
CA ASN A 95 3.55 25.23 1.98
C ASN A 95 2.79 26.52 1.60
N LEU A 96 1.52 26.63 1.97
CA LEU A 96 0.70 27.83 1.75
C LEU A 96 0.80 28.74 2.98
N THR A 97 1.96 29.38 3.14
CA THR A 97 2.15 30.52 4.05
C THR A 97 1.43 31.76 3.55
#